data_AF-K5YH08-F1
#
_entry.id   AF-K5YH08-F1
#
_cell.length_a   1.000
_cell.length_b   1.000
_cell.length_c   1.000
_cell.angle_alpha   90.00
_cell.angle_beta   90.00
_cell.angle_gamma   90.00
#
_symmetry.space_group_name_H-M   'P 1'
#
loop_
_entity.id
_entity.type
_entity.pdbx_description
1 polymer ?
#
loop_
_entity_poly.entity_id
_entity_poly.type
_entity_poly.pdbx_seq_one_letter_code
_entity_poly.pdbx_strand_id
1 'polypeptide(L)'
;MALPLNLTMSPFQKLVWTGEVLRTVDWLIPAFQTVAFTETLARAIEISPEHEKLEVLRESVAAIYSPPYLAAMYLHRYIQVPHISEFANRIDESFRVFFSGYRSAAVTLMIPVLEGVLRKVATSANRNVGHGTKGLIVELEKLVEEEKSSPERFDERLFMFELLLDFMRDKFLKNTDLYTGHQNFNRHGILHGVFGDFDEDLNFFRTVMLLDFLLLILIYRRLAFVSVFTPAATDESRALAAEYSNLRPVSAPKLDSREIVVVKLLKRIGSHMMENPADYPEFTEAVQKNGAEFAEALRKMMFQ
;
A
#
# COMPACT_ATOMS: atom_id res chain seq x y z
N MET A 1 25.38 -2.21 -8.93
CA MET A 1 25.44 -3.68 -9.06
C MET A 1 23.98 -4.12 -9.16
N ALA A 2 23.43 -4.13 -10.38
CA ALA A 2 22.03 -4.50 -10.61
C ALA A 2 21.91 -6.02 -10.52
N LEU A 3 21.03 -6.52 -9.66
CA LEU A 3 20.77 -7.95 -9.54
C LEU A 3 19.99 -8.41 -10.79
N PRO A 4 20.50 -9.39 -11.56
CA PRO A 4 19.76 -9.94 -12.71
C PRO A 4 18.52 -10.68 -12.20
N LEU A 5 17.49 -10.72 -13.05
CA LEU A 5 16.19 -11.39 -12.88
C LEU A 5 16.04 -12.31 -11.63
N ASN A 6 15.04 -11.99 -10.80
CA ASN A 6 14.58 -12.75 -9.63
C ASN A 6 14.08 -14.18 -9.94
N LEU A 7 14.40 -14.80 -11.08
CA LEU A 7 13.97 -16.16 -11.39
C LEU A 7 14.59 -17.20 -10.44
N THR A 8 15.76 -16.89 -9.87
CA THR A 8 16.44 -17.76 -8.89
C THR A 8 16.02 -17.52 -7.44
N MET A 9 15.29 -16.43 -7.16
CA MET A 9 14.87 -16.10 -5.79
C MET A 9 13.70 -16.97 -5.34
N SER A 10 13.78 -17.45 -4.10
CA SER A 10 12.64 -18.10 -3.44
C SER A 10 11.47 -17.11 -3.27
N PRO A 11 10.23 -17.60 -3.10
CA PRO A 11 9.07 -16.72 -2.84
C PRO A 11 9.29 -15.75 -1.68
N PHE A 12 9.88 -16.21 -0.58
CA PHE A 12 10.19 -15.36 0.56
C PHE A 12 11.25 -14.30 0.23
N GLN A 13 12.32 -14.68 -0.50
CA GLN A 13 13.32 -13.71 -0.94
C GLN A 13 12.70 -12.62 -1.83
N LYS A 14 11.76 -12.98 -2.73
CA LYS A 14 11.05 -12.01 -3.57
C LYS A 14 10.20 -11.06 -2.74
N LEU A 15 9.52 -11.57 -1.71
CA LEU A 15 8.77 -10.74 -0.77
C LEU A 15 9.69 -9.74 -0.06
N VAL A 16 10.83 -10.21 0.45
CA VAL A 16 11.83 -9.36 1.12
C VAL A 16 12.31 -8.26 0.18
N TRP A 17 12.76 -8.60 -1.03
CA TRP A 17 13.19 -7.61 -2.02
C TRP A 17 12.07 -6.61 -2.37
N THR A 18 10.84 -7.08 -2.55
CA THR A 18 9.68 -6.21 -2.82
C THR A 18 9.48 -5.20 -1.70
N GLY A 19 9.56 -5.65 -0.44
CA GLY A 19 9.46 -4.79 0.74
C GLY A 19 10.58 -3.76 0.82
N GLU A 20 11.82 -4.18 0.57
CA GLU A 20 13.00 -3.29 0.56
C GLU A 20 12.87 -2.19 -0.49
N VAL A 21 12.47 -2.55 -1.72
CA VAL A 21 12.30 -1.57 -2.81
C VAL A 21 11.17 -0.59 -2.50
N LEU A 22 10.01 -1.07 -2.05
CA LEU A 22 8.89 -0.20 -1.70
C LEU A 22 9.23 0.75 -0.54
N ARG A 23 10.09 0.32 0.40
CA ARG A 23 10.55 1.18 1.49
C ARG A 23 11.33 2.41 1.00
N THR A 24 12.01 2.33 -0.15
CA THR A 24 12.76 3.47 -0.72
C THR A 24 11.87 4.66 -1.10
N VAL A 25 10.58 4.40 -1.33
CA VAL A 25 9.56 5.41 -1.67
C VAL A 25 8.54 5.61 -0.54
N ASP A 26 8.91 5.23 0.68
CA ASP A 26 8.04 5.26 1.87
C ASP A 26 6.68 4.59 1.62
N TRP A 27 6.74 3.34 1.17
CA TRP A 27 5.58 2.49 0.93
C TRP A 27 5.77 1.09 1.52
N LEU A 28 4.67 0.40 1.84
CA LEU A 28 4.65 -0.97 2.34
C LEU A 28 4.11 -1.92 1.28
N ILE A 29 4.30 -3.23 1.44
CA ILE A 29 3.65 -4.23 0.60
C ILE A 29 2.13 -4.16 0.86
N PRO A 30 1.28 -3.59 -0.03
CA PRO A 30 -0.10 -3.34 0.31
C PRO A 30 -0.86 -4.63 0.62
N ALA A 31 -1.54 -4.66 1.75
CA ALA A 31 -2.42 -5.76 2.11
C ALA A 31 -3.56 -5.91 1.09
N PHE A 32 -4.04 -7.14 0.91
CA PHE A 32 -5.12 -7.48 -0.02
C PHE A 32 -4.82 -7.20 -1.51
N GLN A 33 -3.56 -6.98 -1.89
CA GLN A 33 -3.14 -6.91 -3.29
C GLN A 33 -2.42 -8.19 -3.71
N THR A 34 -2.37 -8.42 -5.02
CA THR A 34 -1.73 -9.62 -5.56
C THR A 34 -0.22 -9.45 -5.54
N VAL A 35 0.50 -10.53 -5.22
CA VAL A 35 1.98 -10.58 -5.27
C VAL A 35 2.49 -10.14 -6.65
N ALA A 36 1.83 -10.58 -7.72
CA ALA A 36 2.20 -10.19 -9.09
C ALA A 36 2.15 -8.66 -9.30
N PHE A 37 1.15 -7.96 -8.74
CA PHE A 37 1.07 -6.51 -8.86
C PHE A 37 2.17 -5.82 -8.04
N THR A 38 2.38 -6.25 -6.80
CA THR A 38 3.36 -5.62 -5.91
C THR A 38 4.79 -5.83 -6.39
N GLU A 39 5.12 -7.01 -6.91
CA GLU A 39 6.41 -7.29 -7.55
C GLU A 39 6.61 -6.46 -8.82
N THR A 40 5.57 -6.32 -9.65
CA THR A 40 5.62 -5.50 -10.88
C THR A 40 5.85 -4.03 -10.54
N LEU A 41 5.15 -3.51 -9.52
CA LEU A 41 5.34 -2.14 -9.02
C LEU A 41 6.74 -1.94 -8.45
N ALA A 42 7.22 -2.83 -7.58
CA ALA A 42 8.57 -2.75 -7.03
C ALA A 42 9.61 -2.75 -8.16
N ARG A 43 9.47 -3.62 -9.16
CA ARG A 43 10.39 -3.63 -10.30
C ARG A 43 10.38 -2.31 -11.05
N ALA A 44 9.21 -1.77 -11.34
CA ALA A 44 9.07 -0.50 -12.03
C ALA A 44 9.70 0.66 -11.24
N ILE A 45 9.60 0.66 -9.91
CA ILE A 45 10.26 1.64 -9.04
C ILE A 45 11.78 1.47 -9.08
N GLU A 46 12.29 0.24 -8.96
CA GLU A 46 13.72 -0.06 -8.90
C GLU A 46 14.47 0.43 -10.15
N ILE A 47 13.89 0.21 -11.34
CA ILE A 47 14.49 0.60 -12.63
C ILE A 47 14.28 2.08 -12.98
N SER A 48 13.40 2.77 -12.25
CA SER A 48 13.07 4.16 -12.57
C SER A 48 14.13 5.12 -12.01
N PRO A 49 14.43 6.21 -12.73
CA PRO A 49 15.24 7.30 -12.19
C PRO A 49 14.67 7.83 -10.87
N GLU A 50 15.54 8.26 -9.95
CA GLU A 50 15.14 8.66 -8.59
C GLU A 50 13.99 9.69 -8.57
N HIS A 51 14.02 10.66 -9.49
CA HIS A 51 13.01 11.71 -9.59
C HIS A 51 11.64 11.23 -10.12
N GLU A 52 11.55 10.03 -10.71
CA GLU A 52 10.31 9.46 -11.22
C GLU A 52 9.65 8.46 -10.27
N LYS A 53 10.41 7.91 -9.31
CA LYS A 53 9.97 6.78 -8.47
C LYS A 53 8.67 7.05 -7.72
N LEU A 54 8.53 8.24 -7.14
CA LEU A 54 7.31 8.63 -6.42
C LEU A 54 6.10 8.76 -7.35
N GLU A 55 6.30 9.17 -8.61
CA GLU A 55 5.21 9.30 -9.56
C GLU A 55 4.75 7.93 -10.06
N VAL A 56 5.70 7.01 -10.33
CA VAL A 56 5.40 5.60 -10.61
C VAL A 56 4.59 4.98 -9.47
N LEU A 57 4.97 5.25 -8.22
CA LEU A 57 4.19 4.84 -7.06
C LEU A 57 2.79 5.46 -7.09
N ARG A 58 2.68 6.79 -7.24
CA ARG A 58 1.42 7.54 -7.20
C ARG A 58 0.41 7.01 -8.23
N GLU A 59 0.80 6.90 -9.49
CA GLU A 59 -0.07 6.37 -10.55
C GLU A 59 -0.54 4.96 -10.20
N SER A 60 0.36 4.13 -9.68
CA SER A 60 0.08 2.73 -9.41
C SER A 60 -0.86 2.53 -8.23
N VAL A 61 -0.61 3.25 -7.13
CA VAL A 61 -1.45 3.11 -5.93
C VAL A 61 -2.82 3.74 -6.12
N ALA A 62 -2.92 4.81 -6.91
CA ALA A 62 -4.21 5.45 -7.18
C ALA A 62 -5.17 4.53 -7.96
N ALA A 63 -4.64 3.60 -8.78
CA ALA A 63 -5.45 2.59 -9.46
C ALA A 63 -5.92 1.45 -8.55
N ILE A 64 -5.13 1.06 -7.54
CA ILE A 64 -5.55 0.01 -6.58
C ILE A 64 -6.42 0.56 -5.45
N TYR A 65 -6.24 1.83 -5.04
CA TYR A 65 -7.11 2.55 -4.10
C TYR A 65 -8.18 3.38 -4.81
N SER A 66 -8.77 2.78 -5.84
CA SER A 66 -9.82 3.39 -6.65
C SER A 66 -11.17 3.42 -5.91
N PRO A 67 -12.13 4.26 -6.35
CA PRO A 67 -13.47 4.28 -5.76
C PRO A 67 -14.14 2.90 -5.63
N PRO A 68 -14.08 2.00 -6.65
CA PRO A 68 -14.60 0.64 -6.51
C PRO A 68 -13.96 -0.17 -5.39
N TYR A 69 -12.62 -0.09 -5.25
CA TYR A 69 -11.91 -0.78 -4.18
C TYR A 69 -12.29 -0.25 -2.81
N LEU A 70 -12.25 1.08 -2.62
CA LEU A 70 -12.55 1.70 -1.33
C LEU A 70 -14.01 1.46 -0.90
N ALA A 71 -14.96 1.51 -1.83
CA ALA A 71 -16.36 1.22 -1.54
C ALA A 71 -16.57 -0.25 -1.14
N ALA A 72 -15.92 -1.18 -1.83
CA ALA A 72 -16.00 -2.61 -1.50
C ALA A 72 -15.34 -2.92 -0.15
N MET A 73 -14.17 -2.34 0.14
CA MET A 73 -13.49 -2.46 1.44
C MET A 73 -14.33 -1.85 2.56
N TYR A 74 -14.94 -0.70 2.34
CA TYR A 74 -15.81 -0.07 3.32
C TYR A 74 -16.98 -0.97 3.71
N LEU A 75 -17.82 -1.35 2.73
CA LEU A 75 -19.05 -2.11 2.98
C LEU A 75 -18.81 -3.55 3.44
N HIS A 76 -17.79 -4.21 2.89
CA HIS A 76 -17.59 -5.64 3.08
C HIS A 76 -16.45 -5.98 4.04
N ARG A 77 -15.75 -4.98 4.59
CA ARG A 77 -14.69 -5.21 5.59
C ARG A 77 -14.79 -4.21 6.74
N TYR A 78 -14.57 -2.93 6.51
CA TYR A 78 -14.39 -1.96 7.59
C TYR A 78 -15.60 -1.87 8.52
N ILE A 79 -16.82 -1.87 7.97
CA ILE A 79 -18.04 -1.81 8.79
C ILE A 79 -18.41 -3.17 9.42
N GLN A 80 -17.79 -4.27 8.99
CA GLN A 80 -18.05 -5.62 9.49
C GLN A 80 -17.14 -6.03 10.65
N VAL A 81 -16.01 -5.32 10.82
CA VAL A 81 -15.00 -5.66 11.83
C VAL A 81 -15.17 -4.76 13.06
N PRO A 82 -15.51 -5.29 14.25
CA PRO A 82 -15.83 -4.48 15.43
C PRO A 82 -14.76 -3.43 15.81
N HIS A 83 -13.49 -3.76 15.61
CA HIS A 83 -12.37 -2.86 15.90
C HIS A 83 -12.30 -1.64 14.97
N ILE A 84 -12.93 -1.72 13.79
CA ILE A 84 -12.91 -0.70 12.75
C ILE A 84 -14.29 -0.04 12.60
N SER A 85 -15.38 -0.79 12.77
CA SER A 85 -16.75 -0.35 12.46
C SER A 85 -17.23 0.83 13.31
N GLU A 86 -16.71 1.01 14.52
CA GLU A 86 -16.95 2.20 15.33
C GLU A 86 -16.44 3.50 14.68
N PHE A 87 -15.50 3.39 13.74
CA PHE A 87 -14.96 4.50 12.97
C PHE A 87 -15.59 4.62 11.58
N ALA A 88 -16.60 3.81 11.25
CA ALA A 88 -17.20 3.73 9.90
C ALA A 88 -17.54 5.10 9.31
N ASN A 89 -18.26 5.94 10.07
CA ASN A 89 -18.66 7.26 9.60
C ASN A 89 -17.44 8.13 9.25
N ARG A 90 -16.37 8.08 10.05
CA ARG A 90 -15.15 8.86 9.79
C ARG A 90 -14.39 8.35 8.57
N ILE A 91 -14.39 7.03 8.35
CA ILE A 91 -13.76 6.41 7.18
C ILE A 91 -14.50 6.83 5.91
N ASP A 92 -15.83 6.70 5.87
CA ASP A 92 -16.65 7.12 4.72
C ASP A 92 -16.52 8.64 4.47
N GLU A 93 -16.59 9.45 5.52
CA GLU A 93 -16.39 10.89 5.44
C GLU A 93 -15.00 11.21 4.85
N SER A 94 -13.95 10.57 5.34
CA SER A 94 -12.61 10.75 4.78
C SER A 94 -12.54 10.40 3.30
N PHE A 95 -13.22 9.34 2.85
CA PHE A 95 -13.21 8.95 1.44
C PHE A 95 -13.94 9.98 0.59
N ARG A 96 -15.11 10.44 1.03
CA ARG A 96 -15.88 11.49 0.36
C ARG A 96 -15.10 12.80 0.27
N VAL A 97 -14.46 13.19 1.36
CA VAL A 97 -13.63 14.40 1.46
C VAL A 97 -12.41 14.31 0.54
N PHE A 98 -11.74 13.14 0.51
CA PHE A 98 -10.63 12.88 -0.42
C PHE A 98 -11.08 13.04 -1.87
N PHE A 99 -12.16 12.35 -2.26
CA PHE A 99 -12.66 12.43 -3.63
C PHE A 99 -13.21 13.81 -3.99
N SER A 100 -13.66 14.61 -3.01
CA SER A 100 -14.03 16.02 -3.21
C SER A 100 -12.83 16.96 -3.42
N GLY A 101 -11.59 16.45 -3.32
CA GLY A 101 -10.35 17.22 -3.50
C GLY A 101 -9.77 17.82 -2.23
N TYR A 102 -10.37 17.59 -1.05
CA TYR A 102 -9.90 18.13 0.23
C TYR A 102 -8.93 17.17 0.93
N ARG A 103 -7.77 16.93 0.31
CA ARG A 103 -6.81 15.88 0.69
C ARG A 103 -6.28 16.02 2.12
N SER A 104 -5.93 17.24 2.55
CA SER A 104 -5.45 17.49 3.92
C SER A 104 -6.48 17.09 4.98
N ALA A 105 -7.77 17.41 4.73
CA ALA A 105 -8.86 17.04 5.62
C ALA A 105 -9.06 15.52 5.66
N ALA A 106 -9.01 14.84 4.50
CA ALA A 106 -9.11 13.38 4.44
C ALA A 106 -8.00 12.69 5.24
N VAL A 107 -6.73 13.08 5.03
CA VAL A 107 -5.59 12.54 5.80
C VAL A 107 -5.80 12.75 7.30
N THR A 108 -6.21 13.96 7.70
CA THR A 108 -6.43 14.33 9.11
C THR A 108 -7.55 13.51 9.75
N LEU A 109 -8.62 13.21 9.01
CA LEU A 109 -9.73 12.37 9.51
C LEU A 109 -9.31 10.91 9.75
N MET A 110 -8.37 10.38 8.94
CA MET A 110 -7.91 9.00 9.07
C MET A 110 -6.92 8.76 10.20
N ILE A 111 -6.10 9.76 10.56
CA ILE A 111 -5.12 9.62 11.66
C ILE A 111 -5.74 9.10 12.97
N PRO A 112 -6.83 9.70 13.51
CA PRO A 112 -7.45 9.19 14.74
C PRO A 112 -8.12 7.82 14.55
N VAL A 113 -8.50 7.43 13.33
CA VAL A 113 -9.00 6.08 13.03
C VAL A 113 -7.86 5.07 13.21
N LEU A 114 -6.70 5.31 12.61
CA LEU A 114 -5.53 4.42 12.72
C LEU A 114 -5.08 4.24 14.17
N GLU A 115 -4.96 5.34 14.92
CA GLU A 115 -4.64 5.27 16.35
C GLU A 115 -5.72 4.52 17.13
N GLY A 116 -6.99 4.80 16.87
CA GLY A 116 -8.13 4.18 17.56
C GLY A 116 -8.20 2.67 17.34
N VAL A 117 -8.00 2.22 16.09
CA VAL A 117 -7.96 0.78 15.75
C VAL A 117 -6.80 0.10 16.47
N LEU A 118 -5.59 0.67 16.44
CA LEU A 118 -4.43 0.08 17.13
C LEU A 118 -4.62 0.02 18.66
N ARG A 119 -5.23 1.05 19.26
CA ARG A 119 -5.61 1.03 20.69
C ARG A 119 -6.61 -0.09 20.99
N LYS A 120 -7.58 -0.33 20.10
CA LYS A 120 -8.54 -1.43 20.26
C LYS A 120 -7.89 -2.81 20.14
N VAL A 121 -6.91 -2.98 19.25
CA VAL A 121 -6.10 -4.21 19.18
C VAL A 121 -5.45 -4.50 20.54
N ALA A 122 -4.82 -3.48 21.15
CA ALA A 122 -4.22 -3.62 22.47
C ALA A 122 -5.26 -3.96 23.55
N THR A 123 -6.38 -3.25 23.58
CA THR A 123 -7.45 -3.49 24.56
C THR A 123 -8.01 -4.91 24.47
N SER A 124 -8.16 -5.47 23.26
CA SER A 124 -8.59 -6.87 23.09
C SER A 124 -7.61 -7.89 23.64
N ALA A 125 -6.35 -7.51 23.80
CA ALA A 125 -5.34 -8.31 24.48
C ALA A 125 -5.16 -7.93 25.96
N ASN A 126 -6.09 -7.16 26.55
CA ASN A 126 -6.02 -6.61 27.91
C ASN A 126 -4.76 -5.76 28.17
N ARG A 127 -4.26 -5.06 27.14
CA ARG A 127 -3.12 -4.15 27.25
C ARG A 127 -3.57 -2.70 27.20
N ASN A 128 -2.90 -1.85 27.98
CA ASN A 128 -3.09 -0.41 27.97
C ASN A 128 -1.91 0.27 27.28
N VAL A 129 -2.17 0.97 26.19
CA VAL A 129 -1.18 1.71 25.38
C VAL A 129 -1.12 3.21 25.74
N GLY A 130 -1.83 3.63 26.79
CA GLY A 130 -1.90 5.00 27.24
C GLY A 130 -2.53 5.94 26.21
N HIS A 131 -2.13 7.21 26.23
CA HIS A 131 -2.60 8.25 25.29
C HIS A 131 -1.52 8.74 24.32
N GLY A 132 -0.24 8.40 24.56
CA GLY A 132 0.87 8.82 23.70
C GLY A 132 1.12 7.90 22.50
N THR A 133 2.04 8.29 21.63
CA THR A 133 2.50 7.50 20.47
C THR A 133 3.48 6.39 20.86
N LYS A 134 4.27 6.58 21.93
CA LYS A 134 5.21 5.57 22.43
C LYS A 134 4.52 4.24 22.75
N GLY A 135 3.34 4.28 23.36
CA GLY A 135 2.57 3.08 23.68
C GLY A 135 2.04 2.36 22.43
N LEU A 136 1.79 3.08 21.33
CA LEU A 136 1.41 2.48 20.05
C LEU A 136 2.59 1.71 19.42
N ILE A 137 3.80 2.27 19.48
CA ILE A 137 5.02 1.58 19.00
C ILE A 137 5.26 0.32 19.83
N VAL A 138 5.19 0.41 21.16
CA VAL A 138 5.34 -0.76 22.05
C VAL A 138 4.30 -1.83 21.76
N GLU A 139 3.08 -1.46 21.38
CA GLU A 139 2.07 -2.43 20.99
C GLU A 139 2.43 -3.14 19.68
N LEU A 140 2.91 -2.42 18.67
CA LEU A 140 3.36 -3.01 17.41
C LEU A 140 4.58 -3.94 17.63
N GLU A 141 5.53 -3.54 18.48
CA GLU A 141 6.66 -4.40 18.89
C GLU A 141 6.17 -5.69 19.54
N LYS A 142 5.17 -5.61 20.43
CA LYS A 142 4.56 -6.81 21.02
C LYS A 142 3.89 -7.70 19.99
N LEU A 143 3.20 -7.13 19.01
CA LEU A 143 2.57 -7.92 17.94
C LEU A 143 3.61 -8.67 17.10
N VAL A 144 4.76 -8.05 16.81
CA VAL A 144 5.90 -8.70 16.13
C VAL A 144 6.49 -9.82 16.99
N GLU A 145 6.76 -9.57 18.26
CA GLU A 145 7.32 -10.58 19.17
C GLU A 145 6.37 -11.76 19.41
N GLU A 146 5.06 -11.50 19.51
CA GLU A 146 4.04 -12.54 19.57
C GLU A 146 4.02 -13.40 18.30
N GLU A 147 4.09 -12.79 17.11
CA GLU A 147 4.18 -13.52 15.84
C GLU A 147 5.47 -14.35 15.76
N LYS A 148 6.60 -13.77 16.15
CA LYS A 148 7.90 -14.43 16.16
C LYS A 148 7.95 -15.66 17.07
N SER A 149 7.25 -15.60 18.20
CA SER A 149 7.11 -16.69 19.18
C SER A 149 5.98 -17.67 18.86
N SER A 150 5.15 -17.40 17.84
CA SER A 150 3.99 -18.21 17.50
C SER A 150 4.40 -19.58 16.94
N PRO A 151 3.78 -20.68 17.40
CA PRO A 151 3.97 -21.99 16.78
C PRO A 151 3.38 -22.07 15.36
N GLU A 152 2.44 -21.18 15.02
CA GLU A 152 1.83 -21.04 13.69
C GLU A 152 2.56 -19.99 12.84
N ARG A 153 3.81 -19.62 13.18
CA ARG A 153 4.58 -18.58 12.49
C ARG A 153 4.74 -18.88 10.99
N PHE A 154 4.55 -17.82 10.19
CA PHE A 154 4.96 -17.80 8.78
C PHE A 154 5.91 -16.64 8.57
N ASP A 155 7.05 -16.89 7.91
CA ASP A 155 8.10 -15.89 7.73
C ASP A 155 7.62 -14.69 6.92
N GLU A 156 6.75 -14.91 5.93
CA GLU A 156 6.11 -13.86 5.16
C GLU A 156 5.26 -12.93 6.04
N ARG A 157 4.50 -13.51 6.98
CA ARG A 157 3.65 -12.75 7.89
C ARG A 157 4.48 -11.96 8.89
N LEU A 158 5.50 -12.58 9.47
CA LEU A 158 6.44 -11.91 10.37
C LEU A 158 7.10 -10.72 9.67
N PHE A 159 7.63 -10.93 8.46
CA PHE A 159 8.25 -9.86 7.67
C PHE A 159 7.28 -8.72 7.37
N MET A 160 6.02 -9.01 7.04
CA MET A 160 4.99 -7.98 6.85
C MET A 160 4.70 -7.18 8.14
N PHE A 161 4.73 -7.82 9.31
CA PHE A 161 4.53 -7.14 10.59
C PHE A 161 5.74 -6.27 10.95
N GLU A 162 6.95 -6.74 10.70
CA GLU A 162 8.19 -5.98 10.86
C GLU A 162 8.19 -4.74 9.95
N LEU A 163 7.79 -4.89 8.68
CA LEU A 163 7.61 -3.77 7.76
C LEU A 163 6.65 -2.71 8.30
N LEU A 164 5.49 -3.13 8.79
CA LEU A 164 4.52 -2.20 9.40
C LEU A 164 5.10 -1.49 10.62
N LEU A 165 5.75 -2.24 11.52
CA LEU A 165 6.38 -1.68 12.71
C LEU A 165 7.41 -0.60 12.33
N ASP A 166 8.32 -0.92 11.41
CA ASP A 166 9.35 0.01 10.96
C ASP A 166 8.74 1.27 10.35
N PHE A 167 7.75 1.11 9.48
CA PHE A 167 7.08 2.26 8.86
C PHE A 167 6.33 3.12 9.87
N MET A 168 5.59 2.50 10.79
CA MET A 168 4.87 3.21 11.84
C MET A 168 5.84 3.94 12.77
N ARG A 169 6.97 3.31 13.15
CA ARG A 169 7.97 3.89 14.05
C ARG A 169 8.76 5.01 13.39
N ASP A 170 9.24 4.81 12.17
CA ASP A 170 10.24 5.65 11.52
C ASP A 170 9.65 6.70 10.58
N LYS A 171 8.39 6.55 10.17
CA LYS A 171 7.67 7.53 9.34
C LYS A 171 6.52 8.17 10.12
N PHE A 172 5.50 7.38 10.44
CA PHE A 172 4.23 7.92 10.93
C PHE A 172 4.30 8.49 12.36
N LEU A 173 4.89 7.75 13.31
CA LEU A 173 4.93 8.09 14.74
C LEU A 173 6.27 8.68 15.21
N LYS A 174 7.20 8.90 14.28
CA LYS A 174 8.53 9.47 14.58
C LYS A 174 8.40 10.85 15.21
N ASN A 175 9.37 11.23 16.04
CA ASN A 175 9.51 12.63 16.44
C ASN A 175 9.72 13.48 15.16
N THR A 176 8.90 14.52 15.00
CA THR A 176 8.92 15.42 13.83
C THR A 176 10.29 16.06 13.61
N ASP A 177 11.03 16.38 14.67
CA ASP A 177 12.38 16.96 14.58
C ASP A 177 13.41 16.00 13.96
N LEU A 178 13.10 14.70 13.93
CA LEU A 178 13.96 13.62 13.43
C LEU A 178 13.37 12.96 12.17
N TYR A 179 12.31 13.52 11.58
CA TYR A 179 11.63 12.92 10.44
C TYR A 179 12.36 13.20 9.13
N THR A 180 12.57 12.16 8.31
CA THR A 180 13.25 12.24 7.01
C THR A 180 12.53 11.45 5.91
N GLY A 181 11.20 11.47 5.91
CA GLY A 181 10.40 10.76 4.91
C GLY A 181 9.87 11.67 3.80
N HIS A 182 9.39 11.05 2.74
CA HIS A 182 8.74 11.69 1.60
C HIS A 182 7.41 12.34 2.01
N GLN A 183 7.11 13.50 1.42
CA GLN A 183 5.80 14.17 1.49
C GLN A 183 5.28 14.40 2.93
N ASN A 184 6.18 14.49 3.91
CA ASN A 184 5.81 14.91 5.27
C ASN A 184 4.72 14.06 5.94
N PHE A 185 4.68 12.75 5.63
CA PHE A 185 3.80 11.77 6.25
C PHE A 185 4.18 11.41 7.70
N ASN A 186 3.99 12.37 8.61
CA ASN A 186 4.25 12.21 10.03
C ASN A 186 3.09 12.77 10.87
N ARG A 187 2.55 11.94 11.76
CA ARG A 187 1.35 12.20 12.55
C ARG A 187 1.42 13.50 13.34
N HIS A 188 2.55 13.75 14.02
CA HIS A 188 2.67 14.92 14.88
C HIS A 188 2.75 16.18 14.02
N GLY A 189 3.60 16.18 12.99
CA GLY A 189 3.72 17.34 12.11
C GLY A 189 2.44 17.65 11.33
N ILE A 190 1.69 16.64 10.89
CA ILE A 190 0.37 16.82 10.26
C ILE A 190 -0.63 17.46 11.24
N LEU A 191 -0.82 16.85 12.41
CA LEU A 191 -1.86 17.30 13.36
C LEU A 191 -1.56 18.63 14.04
N HIS A 192 -0.29 19.05 14.07
CA HIS A 192 0.12 20.34 14.62
C HIS A 192 0.44 21.38 13.54
N GLY A 193 0.20 21.08 12.26
CA GLY A 193 0.41 22.02 11.16
C GLY A 193 1.87 22.44 10.97
N VAL A 194 2.81 21.57 11.33
CA VAL A 194 4.25 21.81 11.12
C VAL A 194 4.59 21.75 9.63
N PHE A 195 3.86 20.92 8.88
CA PHE A 195 4.04 20.76 7.43
C PHE A 195 2.93 21.47 6.66
N GLY A 196 3.29 22.14 5.57
CA GLY A 196 2.35 22.86 4.70
C GLY A 196 1.87 22.06 3.47
N ASP A 197 2.51 20.93 3.18
CA ASP A 197 2.46 20.18 1.92
C ASP A 197 2.17 18.68 2.14
N PHE A 198 1.48 18.34 3.24
CA PHE A 198 1.06 16.96 3.51
C PHE A 198 -0.22 16.56 2.75
N ASP A 199 -0.80 17.47 1.98
CA ASP A 199 -2.06 17.34 1.24
C ASP A 199 -1.89 16.57 -0.09
N GLU A 200 -0.85 15.75 -0.20
CA GLU A 200 -0.58 14.88 -1.33
C GLU A 200 -1.48 13.64 -1.35
N ASP A 201 -1.93 13.21 -2.55
CA ASP A 201 -2.76 12.01 -2.73
C ASP A 201 -2.14 10.75 -2.09
N LEU A 202 -0.81 10.62 -2.22
CA LEU A 202 -0.05 9.52 -1.64
C LEU A 202 -0.20 9.43 -0.12
N ASN A 203 -0.32 10.55 0.59
CA ASN A 203 -0.51 10.53 2.05
C ASN A 203 -1.87 9.97 2.44
N PHE A 204 -2.93 10.29 1.68
CA PHE A 204 -4.22 9.65 1.87
C PHE A 204 -4.12 8.14 1.62
N PHE A 205 -3.51 7.72 0.51
CA PHE A 205 -3.34 6.29 0.24
C PHE A 205 -2.49 5.59 1.29
N ARG A 206 -1.46 6.23 1.86
CA ARG A 206 -0.72 5.68 3.02
C ARG A 206 -1.63 5.45 4.22
N THR A 207 -2.57 6.35 4.50
CA THR A 207 -3.53 6.11 5.60
C THR A 207 -4.45 4.92 5.34
N VAL A 208 -4.92 4.73 4.10
CA VAL A 208 -5.72 3.55 3.73
C VAL A 208 -4.90 2.28 3.82
N MET A 209 -3.68 2.28 3.28
CA MET A 209 -2.73 1.16 3.37
C MET A 209 -2.49 0.75 4.82
N LEU A 210 -2.30 1.70 5.74
CA LEU A 210 -2.15 1.40 7.16
C LEU A 210 -3.42 0.78 7.76
N LEU A 211 -4.61 1.26 7.38
CA LEU A 211 -5.87 0.66 7.83
C LEU A 211 -6.03 -0.78 7.32
N ASP A 212 -5.69 -1.03 6.05
CA ASP A 212 -5.69 -2.38 5.47
C ASP A 212 -4.75 -3.33 6.23
N PHE A 213 -3.56 -2.85 6.58
CA PHE A 213 -2.59 -3.63 7.37
C PHE A 213 -3.11 -3.93 8.78
N LEU A 214 -3.74 -2.97 9.44
CA LEU A 214 -4.36 -3.20 10.75
C LEU A 214 -5.51 -4.21 10.66
N LEU A 215 -6.30 -4.16 9.58
CA LEU A 215 -7.31 -5.18 9.30
C LEU A 215 -6.68 -6.56 9.08
N LEU A 216 -5.58 -6.65 8.33
CA LEU A 216 -4.86 -7.90 8.11
C LEU A 216 -4.35 -8.51 9.43
N ILE A 217 -3.81 -7.67 10.33
CA ILE A 217 -3.44 -8.08 11.69
C ILE A 217 -4.65 -8.63 12.44
N LEU A 218 -5.78 -7.93 12.44
CA LEU A 218 -7.00 -8.39 13.11
C LEU A 218 -7.46 -9.77 12.59
N ILE A 219 -7.36 -10.02 11.29
CA ILE A 219 -7.70 -11.31 10.69
C ILE A 219 -6.75 -12.40 11.19
N TYR A 220 -5.43 -12.20 11.10
CA TYR A 220 -4.45 -13.21 11.53
C TYR A 220 -4.50 -13.49 13.04
N ARG A 221 -4.86 -12.47 13.83
CA ARG A 221 -5.07 -12.59 15.27
C ARG A 221 -6.41 -13.21 15.64
N ARG A 222 -7.22 -13.63 14.66
CA ARG A 222 -8.58 -14.19 14.85
C ARG A 222 -9.49 -13.24 15.63
N LEU A 223 -9.25 -11.93 15.52
CA LEU A 223 -10.08 -10.85 16.05
C LEU A 223 -11.09 -10.34 15.02
N ALA A 224 -10.89 -10.67 13.75
CA ALA A 224 -11.82 -10.43 12.65
C ALA A 224 -12.06 -11.71 11.84
N PHE A 225 -13.32 -12.00 11.53
CA PHE A 225 -13.73 -13.19 10.77
C PHE A 225 -14.21 -12.81 9.36
N VAL A 226 -13.31 -12.16 8.62
CA VAL A 226 -13.54 -11.77 7.21
C VAL A 226 -12.49 -12.41 6.31
N SER A 227 -12.78 -12.51 5.03
CA SER A 227 -11.86 -13.11 4.05
C SER A 227 -10.59 -12.25 3.87
N VAL A 228 -9.44 -12.93 3.77
CA VAL A 228 -8.13 -12.34 3.43
C VAL A 228 -7.98 -11.95 1.95
N PHE A 229 -8.98 -12.26 1.13
CA PHE A 229 -9.04 -11.81 -0.25
C PHE A 229 -9.80 -10.49 -0.36
N THR A 230 -9.43 -9.69 -1.36
CA THR A 230 -10.14 -8.46 -1.72
C THR A 230 -11.63 -8.76 -1.90
N PRO A 231 -12.55 -7.98 -1.30
CA PRO A 231 -13.97 -8.18 -1.51
C PRO A 231 -14.35 -7.95 -2.98
N ALA A 232 -15.24 -8.79 -3.49
CA ALA A 232 -15.83 -8.60 -4.81
C ALA A 232 -16.81 -7.41 -4.80
N ALA A 233 -16.96 -6.75 -5.94
CA ALA A 233 -17.94 -5.68 -6.07
C ALA A 233 -19.37 -6.23 -6.07
N THR A 234 -20.20 -5.75 -5.14
CA THR A 234 -21.67 -5.90 -5.14
C THR A 234 -22.36 -4.68 -5.74
N ASP A 235 -23.67 -4.76 -5.97
CA ASP A 235 -24.45 -3.61 -6.47
C ASP A 235 -24.37 -2.41 -5.52
N GLU A 236 -24.41 -2.64 -4.21
CA GLU A 236 -24.29 -1.58 -3.20
C GLU A 236 -22.90 -0.93 -3.25
N SER A 237 -21.83 -1.73 -3.38
CA SER A 237 -20.48 -1.18 -3.49
C SER A 237 -20.26 -0.44 -4.81
N ARG A 238 -20.91 -0.85 -5.90
CA ARG A 238 -20.88 -0.13 -7.18
C ARG A 238 -21.61 1.20 -7.08
N ALA A 239 -22.76 1.25 -6.41
CA ALA A 239 -23.48 2.48 -6.16
C ALA A 239 -22.65 3.47 -5.33
N LEU A 240 -22.06 3.00 -4.22
CA LEU A 240 -21.19 3.84 -3.38
C LEU A 240 -19.92 4.29 -4.13
N ALA A 241 -19.33 3.42 -4.95
CA ALA A 241 -18.19 3.79 -5.79
C ALA A 241 -18.55 4.88 -6.83
N ALA A 242 -19.77 4.85 -7.37
CA ALA A 242 -20.28 5.89 -8.25
C ALA A 242 -20.47 7.21 -7.50
N GLU A 243 -20.98 7.18 -6.26
CA GLU A 243 -21.05 8.38 -5.41
C GLU A 243 -19.67 9.00 -5.19
N TYR A 244 -18.69 8.20 -4.78
CA TYR A 244 -17.30 8.64 -4.61
C TYR A 244 -16.73 9.23 -5.91
N SER A 245 -17.00 8.59 -7.05
CA SER A 245 -16.52 9.07 -8.35
C SER A 245 -17.16 10.41 -8.74
N ASN A 246 -18.44 10.62 -8.41
CA ASN A 246 -19.17 11.84 -8.71
C ASN A 246 -18.75 13.04 -7.85
N LEU A 247 -18.07 12.82 -6.73
CA LEU A 247 -17.51 13.89 -5.91
C LEU A 247 -16.24 14.50 -6.51
N ARG A 248 -15.62 13.82 -7.49
CA ARG A 248 -14.36 14.27 -8.08
C ARG A 248 -14.51 15.63 -8.76
N PRO A 249 -13.62 16.60 -8.47
CA PRO A 249 -13.57 17.85 -9.21
C PRO A 249 -13.46 17.58 -10.71
N VAL A 250 -14.18 18.34 -11.52
CA VAL A 250 -14.13 18.21 -12.99
C VAL A 250 -12.71 18.40 -13.55
N SER A 251 -11.88 19.16 -12.84
CA SER A 251 -10.47 19.39 -13.16
C SER A 251 -9.52 18.28 -12.70
N ALA A 252 -9.99 17.31 -11.91
CA ALA A 252 -9.14 16.22 -11.43
C ALA A 252 -8.82 15.25 -12.58
N PRO A 253 -7.57 14.76 -12.69
CA PRO A 253 -7.22 13.77 -13.69
C PRO A 253 -8.06 12.50 -13.49
N LYS A 254 -8.46 11.91 -14.62
CA LYS A 254 -9.08 10.58 -14.61
C LYS A 254 -8.07 9.58 -14.03
N LEU A 255 -8.54 8.73 -13.13
CA LEU A 255 -7.74 7.59 -12.70
C LEU A 255 -7.75 6.55 -13.79
N ASP A 256 -6.56 6.04 -14.09
CA ASP A 256 -6.43 4.84 -14.90
C ASP A 256 -6.98 3.63 -14.16
N SER A 257 -7.52 2.68 -14.92
CA SER A 257 -7.90 1.40 -14.35
C SER A 257 -6.63 0.63 -13.95
N ARG A 258 -6.80 -0.36 -13.06
CA ARG A 258 -5.71 -1.24 -12.63
C ARG A 258 -5.06 -1.95 -13.82
N GLU A 259 -5.84 -2.39 -14.80
CA GLU A 259 -5.33 -3.05 -16.01
C GLU A 259 -4.44 -2.10 -16.82
N ILE A 260 -4.87 -0.85 -17.01
CA ILE A 260 -4.09 0.16 -17.74
C ILE A 260 -2.77 0.43 -17.02
N VAL A 261 -2.80 0.57 -15.69
CA VAL A 261 -1.59 0.76 -14.88
C VAL A 261 -0.65 -0.44 -15.00
N VAL A 262 -1.15 -1.66 -14.89
CA VAL A 262 -0.32 -2.87 -15.05
C VAL A 262 0.33 -2.88 -16.43
N VAL A 263 -0.42 -2.54 -17.49
CA VAL A 263 0.12 -2.42 -18.84
C VAL A 263 1.23 -1.35 -18.89
N LYS A 264 1.03 -0.15 -18.32
CA LYS A 264 2.06 0.89 -18.25
C LYS A 264 3.34 0.42 -17.54
N LEU A 265 3.20 -0.26 -16.40
CA LEU A 265 4.34 -0.80 -15.65
C LEU A 265 5.10 -1.85 -16.47
N LEU A 266 4.38 -2.77 -17.12
CA LEU A 266 4.99 -3.79 -17.98
C LEU A 266 5.68 -3.16 -19.20
N LYS A 267 5.09 -2.13 -19.82
CA LYS A 267 5.73 -1.36 -20.91
C LYS A 267 7.04 -0.73 -20.44
N ARG A 268 7.05 -0.10 -19.26
CA ARG A 268 8.25 0.50 -18.67
C ARG A 268 9.35 -0.52 -18.41
N ILE A 269 9.00 -1.66 -17.81
CA ILE A 269 9.94 -2.77 -17.57
C ILE A 269 10.50 -3.29 -18.89
N GLY A 270 9.63 -3.55 -19.88
CA GLY A 270 10.03 -4.01 -21.21
C GLY A 270 11.01 -3.07 -21.90
N SER A 271 10.74 -1.75 -21.91
CA SER A 271 11.65 -0.76 -22.49
C SER A 271 13.02 -0.79 -21.82
N HIS A 272 13.07 -0.80 -20.48
CA HIS A 272 14.34 -0.82 -19.76
C HIS A 272 15.17 -2.09 -20.02
N MET A 273 14.51 -3.25 -20.13
CA MET A 273 15.19 -4.51 -20.47
C MET A 273 15.79 -4.49 -21.87
N MET A 274 15.11 -3.84 -22.83
CA MET A 274 15.61 -3.68 -24.19
C MET A 274 16.80 -2.71 -24.28
N GLU A 275 16.82 -1.68 -23.43
CA GLU A 275 17.91 -0.71 -23.35
C GLU A 275 19.14 -1.26 -22.60
N ASN A 276 18.94 -2.18 -21.65
CA ASN A 276 19.98 -2.70 -20.77
C ASN A 276 20.06 -4.25 -20.80
N PRO A 277 20.22 -4.90 -21.97
CA PRO A 277 20.12 -6.35 -22.09
C PRO A 277 21.17 -7.11 -21.27
N ALA A 278 22.33 -6.49 -21.00
CA ALA A 278 23.40 -7.06 -20.17
C ALA A 278 22.96 -7.33 -18.72
N ASP A 279 22.00 -6.55 -18.20
CA ASP A 279 21.44 -6.72 -16.85
C ASP A 279 20.40 -7.87 -16.82
N TYR A 280 19.98 -8.36 -17.99
CA TYR A 280 18.95 -9.39 -18.15
C TYR A 280 19.44 -10.53 -19.06
N PRO A 281 20.46 -11.30 -18.65
CA PRO A 281 21.04 -12.36 -19.48
C PRO A 281 20.04 -13.47 -19.83
N GLU A 282 19.14 -13.83 -18.90
CA GLU A 282 18.10 -14.84 -19.12
C GLU A 282 17.03 -14.37 -20.13
N PHE A 283 16.69 -13.09 -20.10
CA PHE A 283 15.82 -12.49 -21.11
C PHE A 283 16.50 -12.43 -22.47
N THR A 284 17.79 -12.08 -22.50
CA THR A 284 18.59 -12.09 -23.71
C THR A 284 18.67 -13.49 -24.30
N GLU A 285 18.83 -14.52 -23.49
CA GLU A 285 18.82 -15.93 -23.91
C GLU A 285 17.42 -16.37 -24.41
N ALA A 286 16.34 -15.99 -23.72
CA ALA A 286 14.97 -16.28 -24.15
C ALA A 286 14.59 -15.56 -25.46
N VAL A 287 15.01 -14.31 -25.63
CA VAL A 287 14.90 -13.54 -26.88
C VAL A 287 15.80 -14.16 -27.95
N GLN A 288 16.99 -14.65 -27.65
CA GLN A 288 17.81 -15.34 -28.65
C GLN A 288 17.18 -16.68 -29.09
N LYS A 289 16.51 -17.39 -28.18
CA LYS A 289 15.91 -18.71 -28.42
C LYS A 289 14.55 -18.66 -29.11
N ASN A 290 13.74 -17.63 -28.84
CA ASN A 290 12.35 -17.49 -29.32
C ASN A 290 12.06 -16.10 -29.96
N GLY A 291 13.10 -15.40 -30.41
CA GLY A 291 13.12 -13.94 -30.54
C GLY A 291 12.08 -13.27 -31.41
N ALA A 292 11.66 -13.88 -32.52
CA ALA A 292 10.68 -13.27 -33.39
C ALA A 292 9.28 -13.25 -32.76
N GLU A 293 8.83 -14.35 -32.15
CA GLU A 293 7.50 -14.44 -31.55
C GLU A 293 7.41 -13.70 -30.21
N PHE A 294 8.44 -13.81 -29.37
CA PHE A 294 8.44 -13.16 -28.06
C PHE A 294 8.62 -11.64 -28.17
N ALA A 295 9.51 -11.17 -29.05
CA ALA A 295 9.63 -9.73 -29.32
C ALA A 295 8.36 -9.19 -30.00
N GLU A 296 7.69 -9.96 -30.87
CA GLU A 296 6.41 -9.54 -31.47
C GLU A 296 5.27 -9.54 -30.45
N ALA A 297 5.23 -10.48 -29.50
CA ALA A 297 4.25 -10.49 -28.40
C ALA A 297 4.45 -9.30 -27.45
N LEU A 298 5.70 -9.00 -27.06
CA LEU A 298 6.05 -7.81 -26.28
C LEU A 298 5.75 -6.53 -27.07
N ARG A 299 6.08 -6.47 -28.36
CA ARG A 299 5.78 -5.32 -29.22
C ARG A 299 4.27 -5.10 -29.37
N LYS A 300 3.48 -6.17 -29.55
CA LYS A 300 2.01 -6.07 -29.55
C LYS A 300 1.48 -5.59 -28.20
N MET A 301 2.00 -6.11 -27.08
CA MET A 301 1.67 -5.60 -25.75
C MET A 301 2.09 -4.13 -25.54
N MET A 302 3.18 -3.68 -26.15
CA MET A 302 3.76 -2.34 -25.96
C MET A 302 3.14 -1.26 -26.85
N PHE A 303 2.69 -1.60 -28.05
CA PHE A 303 2.27 -0.64 -29.07
C PHE A 303 0.82 -0.79 -29.55
N GLN A 304 0.07 -1.75 -29.00
CA GLN A 304 -1.40 -1.80 -29.06
C GLN A 304 -1.98 -1.38 -27.70
#